data_AF-A0A2C5YLZ1-F1
#
_entry.id   AF-A0A2C5YLZ1-F1
#
_cell.length_a   1.000
_cell.length_b   1.000
_cell.length_c   1.000
_cell.angle_alpha   90.00
_cell.angle_beta   90.00
_cell.angle_gamma   90.00
#
_symmetry.space_group_name_H-M   'P 1'
#
loop_
_entity.id
_entity.type
_entity.pdbx_description
1 polymer ?
#
loop_
_entity_poly.entity_id
_entity_poly.type
_entity_poly.pdbx_seq_one_letter_code
_entity_poly.pdbx_strand_id
1 'polypeptide(L)'
;MAALRRIVSTAIFPMDNMGIGRRNKVLKWGSSSGFTSGRVNPVVSVTRSATTKNGPHFIALEWPIVAFRPALPFSAAGDSGSCVWTAGGEVVGMITGGLGRVYDGLHFISDVTYITPMQWLMDDFEACGLEVEIA
;
A
#
# COMPACT_ATOMS: atom_id res chain seq x y z
N MET A 1 -23.43 -7.30 14.37
CA MET A 1 -21.95 -7.37 14.29
C MET A 1 -21.57 -7.90 12.93
N ALA A 2 -21.31 -7.00 11.98
CA ALA A 2 -20.89 -7.37 10.64
C ALA A 2 -19.42 -7.80 10.71
N ALA A 3 -19.16 -9.10 10.57
CA ALA A 3 -17.82 -9.59 10.33
C ALA A 3 -17.32 -8.97 9.01
N LEU A 4 -16.16 -8.31 9.07
CA LEU A 4 -15.40 -7.76 7.94
C LEU A 4 -15.12 -8.90 6.95
N ARG A 5 -16.08 -9.18 6.07
CA ARG A 5 -15.95 -10.17 4.99
C ARG A 5 -15.44 -9.45 3.76
N ARG A 6 -14.14 -9.51 3.49
CA ARG A 6 -13.64 -9.33 2.12
C ARG A 6 -12.65 -10.45 1.78
N ILE A 7 -13.21 -11.63 1.51
CA ILE A 7 -12.61 -12.57 0.56
C ILE A 7 -12.86 -11.94 -0.81
N VAL A 8 -11.88 -11.23 -1.37
CA VAL A 8 -11.99 -10.71 -2.73
C VAL A 8 -11.63 -11.86 -3.68
N SER A 9 -12.67 -12.49 -4.23
CA SER A 9 -12.59 -13.30 -5.44
C SER A 9 -11.94 -12.44 -6.54
N THR A 10 -10.70 -12.76 -6.90
CA THR A 10 -10.07 -12.49 -8.22
C THR A 10 -10.54 -11.22 -8.94
N ALA A 11 -10.61 -10.09 -8.24
CA ALA A 11 -10.83 -8.81 -8.87
C ALA A 11 -9.44 -8.24 -9.14
N ILE A 12 -8.93 -8.49 -10.35
CA ILE A 12 -7.97 -7.59 -10.97
C ILE A 12 -8.75 -6.28 -11.10
N PHE A 13 -8.65 -5.40 -10.10
CA PHE A 13 -9.16 -4.04 -10.23
C PHE A 13 -8.39 -3.41 -11.37
N PRO A 14 -9.07 -3.01 -12.45
CA PRO A 14 -8.36 -2.49 -13.59
C PRO A 14 -7.83 -1.11 -13.14
N MET A 15 -6.50 -1.00 -13.11
CA MET A 15 -5.77 0.21 -12.69
C MET A 15 -5.96 1.39 -13.67
N ASP A 16 -6.62 1.13 -14.79
CA ASP A 16 -7.06 2.11 -15.78
C ASP A 16 -8.04 3.15 -15.20
N ASN A 17 -8.88 2.76 -14.23
CA ASN A 17 -9.85 3.66 -13.59
C ASN A 17 -9.30 4.47 -12.40
N MET A 18 -8.05 4.25 -11.97
CA MET A 18 -7.43 5.01 -10.86
C MET A 18 -6.42 6.06 -11.33
N GLY A 19 -6.45 6.43 -12.62
CA GLY A 19 -5.48 7.37 -13.20
C GLY A 19 -4.05 6.84 -13.29
N ILE A 20 -3.82 5.57 -12.93
CA ILE A 20 -2.52 4.89 -13.00
C ILE A 20 -2.28 4.42 -14.45
N GLY A 21 -2.30 5.38 -15.38
CA GLY A 21 -2.06 5.15 -16.81
C GLY A 21 -0.57 5.01 -17.11
N ARG A 22 -0.16 3.86 -17.68
CA ARG A 22 1.13 3.56 -18.38
C ARG A 22 2.46 3.93 -17.67
N ARG A 23 2.43 4.58 -16.52
CA ARG A 23 3.55 5.04 -15.70
C ARG A 23 3.12 4.91 -14.23
N ASN A 24 3.27 3.72 -13.67
CA ASN A 24 2.94 3.39 -12.27
C ASN A 24 3.83 4.10 -11.25
N LYS A 25 4.27 5.34 -11.50
CA LYS A 25 5.15 6.10 -10.61
C LYS A 25 4.31 6.71 -9.50
N VAL A 26 4.73 6.44 -8.28
CA VAL A 26 4.13 6.99 -7.07
C VAL A 26 5.15 7.76 -6.26
N LEU A 27 4.64 8.68 -5.47
CA LEU A 27 5.37 9.60 -4.62
C LEU A 27 4.87 9.46 -3.19
N LYS A 28 5.74 9.74 -2.22
CA LYS A 28 5.32 9.91 -0.83
C LYS A 28 6.17 10.95 -0.11
N TRP A 29 5.67 11.42 1.03
CA TRP A 29 6.44 12.11 2.05
C TRP A 29 6.34 11.36 3.37
N GLY A 30 7.44 10.77 3.83
CA GLY A 30 7.50 10.05 5.11
C GLY A 30 8.18 10.84 6.21
N SER A 31 7.79 10.57 7.45
CA SER A 31 8.43 11.13 8.64
C SER A 31 9.92 10.75 8.73
N SER A 32 10.25 9.51 8.36
CA SER A 32 11.60 8.97 8.51
C SER A 32 12.41 8.99 7.21
N SER A 33 11.76 8.79 6.06
CA SER A 33 12.46 8.78 4.76
C SER A 33 12.40 10.11 4.01
N GLY A 34 11.62 11.10 4.46
CA GLY A 34 11.33 12.30 3.69
C GLY A 34 10.62 11.98 2.37
N PHE A 35 10.92 12.75 1.32
CA PHE A 35 10.36 12.57 -0.01
C PHE A 35 10.99 11.39 -0.77
N THR A 36 10.18 10.43 -1.21
CA THR A 36 10.64 9.30 -2.04
C THR A 36 9.70 9.02 -3.21
N SER A 37 10.18 8.26 -4.20
CA SER A 37 9.40 7.87 -5.36
C SER A 37 9.64 6.40 -5.72
N GLY A 38 8.59 5.69 -6.13
CA GLY A 38 8.62 4.26 -6.40
C GLY A 38 7.72 3.89 -7.57
N ARG A 39 7.55 2.58 -7.79
CA ARG A 39 6.59 2.05 -8.76
C ARG A 39 5.61 1.09 -8.10
N VAL A 40 4.32 1.31 -8.31
CA VAL A 40 3.28 0.37 -7.87
C VAL A 40 3.32 -0.84 -8.81
N ASN A 41 3.36 -2.03 -8.20
CA ASN A 41 3.12 -3.27 -8.92
C ASN A 41 1.59 -3.50 -8.99
N PRO A 42 1.03 -3.72 -10.20
CA PRO A 42 -0.42 -3.91 -10.36
C PRO A 42 -0.95 -5.22 -9.75
N VAL A 43 -0.06 -6.16 -9.38
CA VAL A 43 -0.46 -7.41 -8.74
C VAL A 43 -0.52 -7.21 -7.23
N VAL A 44 -1.71 -7.35 -6.65
CA VAL A 44 -1.96 -7.33 -5.20
C VAL A 44 -1.13 -8.43 -4.52
N SER A 45 -0.47 -8.09 -3.42
CA SER A 45 0.20 -9.08 -2.58
C SER A 45 -0.65 -9.38 -1.35
N VAL A 46 -0.75 -10.65 -1.00
CA VAL A 46 -1.38 -11.10 0.26
C VAL A 46 -0.30 -11.09 1.33
N THR A 47 -0.30 -10.09 2.20
CA THR A 47 0.86 -9.82 3.06
C THR A 47 0.68 -10.24 4.51
N ARG A 48 -0.55 -10.41 5.01
CA ARG A 48 -0.70 -10.67 6.45
C ARG A 48 -1.89 -11.51 6.84
N SER A 49 -1.59 -12.57 7.60
CA SER A 49 -2.48 -13.13 8.61
C SER A 49 -2.34 -12.28 9.88
N ALA A 50 -3.36 -11.51 10.22
CA ALA A 50 -3.44 -10.87 11.53
C ALA A 50 -4.33 -11.72 12.43
N THR A 51 -3.70 -12.46 13.35
CA THR A 51 -4.41 -13.21 14.39
C THR A 51 -4.49 -12.34 15.63
N THR A 52 -5.69 -11.84 15.95
CA THR A 52 -5.94 -11.35 17.31
C THR A 52 -5.92 -12.53 18.26
N LYS A 53 -5.28 -12.40 19.44
CA LYS A 53 -4.99 -13.49 20.40
C LYS A 53 -6.18 -14.41 20.72
N ASN A 54 -7.43 -13.92 20.55
CA ASN A 54 -8.71 -14.64 20.70
C ASN A 54 -9.78 -14.24 19.66
N GLY A 55 -9.42 -13.67 18.50
CA GLY A 55 -10.40 -13.15 17.54
C GLY A 55 -10.18 -13.65 16.12
N PRO A 56 -11.01 -13.21 15.16
CA PRO A 56 -11.00 -13.76 13.81
C PRO A 56 -9.65 -13.59 13.12
N HIS A 57 -9.31 -14.56 12.27
CA HIS A 57 -8.14 -14.49 11.42
C HIS A 57 -8.42 -13.55 10.26
N PHE A 58 -7.66 -12.46 10.14
CA PHE A 58 -7.81 -11.51 9.04
C PHE A 58 -6.72 -11.71 8.01
N ILE A 59 -7.11 -11.71 6.73
CA ILE A 59 -6.18 -11.62 5.61
C ILE A 59 -6.18 -10.17 5.14
N ALA A 60 -5.05 -9.48 5.30
CA ALA A 60 -4.84 -8.17 4.71
C ALA A 60 -4.38 -8.36 3.27
N LEU A 61 -5.13 -7.77 2.33
CA LEU A 61 -4.66 -7.54 0.97
C LEU A 61 -3.95 -6.19 0.96
N GLU A 62 -2.80 -6.09 0.30
CA GLU A 62 -2.05 -4.84 0.21
C GLU A 62 -1.42 -4.69 -1.18
N TRP A 63 -1.18 -3.45 -1.59
CA TRP A 63 -0.50 -3.14 -2.84
C TRP A 63 1.00 -2.97 -2.63
N PRO A 64 1.84 -3.77 -3.30
CA PRO A 64 3.27 -3.62 -3.22
C PRO A 64 3.77 -2.47 -4.11
N ILE A 65 4.61 -1.63 -3.52
CA ILE A 65 5.42 -0.62 -4.18
C ILE A 65 6.86 -1.11 -4.17
N VAL A 66 7.44 -1.21 -5.35
CA VAL A 66 8.85 -1.54 -5.52
C VAL A 66 9.65 -0.25 -5.67
N ALA A 67 10.71 -0.11 -4.86
CA ALA A 67 11.60 1.04 -4.94
C ALA A 67 12.24 1.16 -6.33
N PHE A 68 12.33 2.39 -6.86
CA PHE A 68 12.88 2.62 -8.20
C PHE A 68 14.40 2.45 -8.27
N ARG A 69 15.11 2.69 -7.16
CA ARG A 69 16.57 2.56 -7.09
C ARG A 69 16.96 1.53 -6.02
N PRO A 70 17.75 0.51 -6.37
CA PRO A 70 18.29 -0.45 -5.40
C PRO A 70 18.97 0.19 -4.19
N ALA A 71 19.58 1.36 -4.41
CA ALA A 71 20.37 2.08 -3.42
C ALA A 71 19.54 2.84 -2.35
N LEU A 72 18.26 3.13 -2.60
CA LEU A 72 17.44 3.97 -1.74
C LEU A 72 16.07 3.34 -1.50
N PRO A 73 15.69 3.07 -0.24
CA PRO A 73 14.42 2.45 0.03
C PRO A 73 13.27 3.39 -0.31
N PHE A 74 12.11 2.84 -0.68
CA PHE A 74 10.90 3.64 -0.85
C PHE A 74 10.37 4.11 0.51
N SER A 75 10.39 3.27 1.55
CA SER A 75 9.98 3.62 2.91
C SER A 75 10.95 3.11 3.97
N ALA A 76 10.94 3.73 5.15
CA ALA A 76 11.64 3.26 6.35
C ALA A 76 10.65 3.03 7.51
N ALA A 77 11.11 2.33 8.55
CA ALA A 77 10.37 2.22 9.80
C ALA A 77 10.07 3.63 10.34
N GLY A 78 8.80 3.89 10.67
CA GLY A 78 8.31 5.22 11.04
C GLY A 78 7.52 5.95 9.94
N ASP A 79 7.52 5.44 8.70
CA ASP A 79 6.70 5.98 7.61
C ASP A 79 5.26 5.42 7.56
N SER A 80 4.89 4.49 8.45
CA SER A 80 3.52 3.98 8.54
C SER A 80 2.52 5.13 8.70
N GLY A 81 1.40 5.07 7.98
CA GLY A 81 0.41 6.15 7.90
C GLY A 81 0.71 7.22 6.85
N SER A 82 1.88 7.21 6.21
CA SER A 82 2.17 8.17 5.14
C SER A 82 1.27 7.94 3.92
N CYS A 83 0.73 9.03 3.39
CA CYS A 83 -0.02 9.05 2.14
C CYS A 83 0.91 8.77 0.94
N VAL A 84 0.42 8.02 -0.03
CA VAL A 84 1.08 7.75 -1.31
C VAL A 84 0.18 8.23 -2.44
N TRP A 85 0.74 8.96 -3.40
CA TRP A 85 0.00 9.56 -4.51
C TRP A 85 0.70 9.42 -5.87
N THR A 86 -0.05 9.55 -6.96
CA THR A 86 0.48 9.60 -8.33
C THR A 86 1.14 10.96 -8.61
N ALA A 87 1.94 11.06 -9.67
CA ALA A 87 2.44 12.37 -10.10
C ALA A 87 1.32 13.37 -10.52
N GLY A 88 0.10 12.87 -10.77
CA GLY A 88 -1.08 13.68 -11.03
C GLY A 88 -1.78 14.21 -9.77
N GLY A 89 -1.30 13.83 -8.58
CA GLY A 89 -1.90 14.24 -7.29
C GLY A 89 -2.95 13.26 -6.75
N GLU A 90 -3.25 12.17 -7.45
CA GLU A 90 -4.26 11.21 -7.02
C GLU A 90 -3.73 10.35 -5.88
N VAL A 91 -4.44 10.31 -4.75
CA VAL A 91 -4.06 9.47 -3.61
C VAL A 91 -4.37 8.00 -3.92
N VAL A 92 -3.34 7.16 -3.92
CA VAL A 92 -3.46 5.73 -4.24
C VAL A 92 -3.61 4.86 -3.00
N GLY A 93 -3.13 5.33 -1.85
CA GLY A 93 -3.21 4.56 -0.61
C GLY A 93 -2.33 5.10 0.51
N MET A 94 -2.29 4.32 1.59
CA MET A 94 -1.57 4.67 2.82
C MET A 94 -0.62 3.54 3.22
N ILE A 95 0.60 3.88 3.63
CA ILE A 95 1.62 2.89 4.02
C ILE A 95 1.20 2.18 5.30
N THR A 96 1.21 0.85 5.26
CA THR A 96 1.00 -0.01 6.43
C THR A 96 2.30 -0.65 6.90
N GLY A 97 3.22 -0.92 5.99
CA GLY A 97 4.52 -1.50 6.31
C GLY A 97 5.42 -1.70 5.10
N GLY A 98 6.46 -2.49 5.29
CA GLY A 98 7.39 -2.86 4.23
C GLY A 98 8.31 -3.99 4.67
N LEU A 99 8.91 -4.68 3.71
CA LEU A 99 9.94 -5.70 3.96
C LEU A 99 11.30 -5.08 4.30
N GLY A 100 11.49 -3.80 3.98
CA GLY A 100 12.80 -3.18 3.95
C GLY A 100 13.68 -3.79 2.86
N ARG A 101 14.98 -3.50 2.94
CA ARG A 101 15.95 -3.92 1.93
C ARG A 101 16.31 -5.39 2.10
N VAL A 102 15.96 -6.20 1.12
CA VAL A 102 16.28 -7.63 1.04
C VAL A 102 17.57 -7.83 0.23
N TYR A 103 18.50 -8.64 0.76
CA TYR A 103 19.78 -8.95 0.13
C TYR A 103 19.97 -10.47 -0.03
N ASP A 104 20.62 -10.90 -1.12
CA ASP A 104 21.14 -12.25 -1.32
C ASP A 104 22.66 -12.20 -1.21
N GLY A 105 23.16 -12.42 0.01
CA GLY A 105 24.57 -12.29 0.36
C GLY A 105 25.08 -10.86 0.14
N LEU A 106 25.63 -10.59 -1.04
CA LEU A 106 26.24 -9.31 -1.42
C LEU A 106 25.37 -8.43 -2.33
N HIS A 107 24.25 -8.94 -2.85
CA HIS A 107 23.44 -8.23 -3.85
C HIS A 107 22.10 -7.79 -3.27
N PHE A 108 21.72 -6.55 -3.54
CA PHE A 108 20.36 -6.07 -3.25
C PHE A 108 19.35 -6.78 -4.17
N ILE A 109 18.36 -7.43 -3.59
CA ILE A 109 17.30 -8.13 -4.33
C ILE A 109 16.10 -7.19 -4.53
N SER A 110 15.58 -6.62 -3.45
CA SER A 110 14.37 -5.80 -3.52
C SER A 110 14.16 -4.95 -2.26
N ASP A 111 13.36 -3.91 -2.41
CA ASP A 111 12.74 -3.20 -1.30
C ASP A 111 11.27 -3.00 -1.66
N VAL A 112 10.40 -3.56 -0.83
CA VAL A 112 8.96 -3.60 -1.06
C VAL A 112 8.26 -2.90 0.10
N THR A 113 7.52 -1.86 -0.22
CA THR A 113 6.61 -1.16 0.68
C THR A 113 5.20 -1.59 0.37
N TYR A 114 4.37 -1.77 1.39
CA TYR A 114 2.97 -2.12 1.24
C TYR A 114 2.07 -0.95 1.60
N ILE A 115 1.03 -0.76 0.78
CA ILE A 115 -0.02 0.22 1.03
C ILE A 115 -1.38 -0.46 1.11
N THR A 116 -2.26 0.07 1.96
CA THR A 116 -3.69 -0.15 1.83
C THR A 116 -4.22 0.80 0.76
N PRO A 117 -4.90 0.29 -0.29
CA PRO A 117 -5.54 1.12 -1.31
C PRO A 117 -6.50 2.14 -0.70
N MET A 118 -6.46 3.37 -1.20
CA MET A 118 -7.25 4.46 -0.62
C MET A 118 -8.75 4.19 -0.74
N GLN A 119 -9.20 3.65 -1.88
CA GLN A 119 -10.61 3.29 -2.06
C GLN A 119 -11.13 2.37 -0.95
N TRP A 120 -10.32 1.41 -0.48
CA TRP A 120 -10.75 0.50 0.58
C TRP A 120 -10.90 1.22 1.92
N LEU A 121 -10.02 2.18 2.20
CA LEU A 121 -10.16 3.01 3.40
C LEU A 121 -11.40 3.91 3.32
N MET A 122 -11.72 4.45 2.14
CA MET A 122 -12.94 5.23 1.93
C MET A 122 -14.20 4.38 2.13
N ASP A 123 -14.23 3.17 1.56
CA ASP A 123 -15.33 2.22 1.77
C ASP A 123 -15.50 1.88 3.26
N ASP A 124 -14.39 1.69 3.99
CA ASP A 124 -14.40 1.37 5.42
C ASP A 124 -14.90 2.57 6.26
N PHE A 125 -14.50 3.80 5.91
CA PHE A 125 -15.02 5.01 6.53
C PHE A 125 -16.54 5.15 6.33
N GLU A 126 -17.02 4.98 5.10
CA GLU A 126 -18.44 5.02 4.77
C GLU A 126 -19.23 3.94 5.55
N ALA A 127 -18.71 2.71 5.60
CA ALA A 127 -19.32 1.63 6.37
C ALA A 127 -19.36 1.91 7.88
N CYS A 128 -18.46 2.74 8.40
CA CYS A 128 -18.46 3.24 9.77
C CYS A 128 -19.35 4.49 9.97
N GLY A 129 -19.99 5.00 8.92
CA GLY A 129 -20.80 6.22 8.96
C GLY A 129 -19.98 7.51 9.05
N LEU A 130 -18.73 7.47 8.58
CA LEU A 130 -17.83 8.62 8.52
C LEU A 130 -17.83 9.20 7.11
N GLU A 131 -18.20 10.47 6.98
CA GLU A 131 -18.02 11.23 5.75
C GLU A 131 -16.59 11.79 5.72
N VAL A 132 -15.79 11.31 4.76
CA VAL A 132 -14.39 11.70 4.59
C VAL A 132 -14.19 12.18 3.17
N GLU A 133 -13.47 13.28 3.00
CA GLU A 133 -13.05 13.82 1.71
C GLU A 133 -11.53 13.85 1.63
N ILE A 134 -10.99 13.52 0.46
CA ILE A 134 -9.56 13.66 0.16
C ILE A 134 -9.37 15.04 -0.47
N ALA A 135 -8.75 15.94 0.30
CA ALA A 135 -8.45 17.32 -0.10
C ALA A 135 -7.06 17.48 -0.70
#